data_AF-A0A6I7XFM7-F1
#
_entry.id   AF-A0A6I7XFM7-F1
#
_cell.length_a   1.000
_cell.length_b   1.000
_cell.length_c   1.000
_cell.angle_alpha   90.00
_cell.angle_beta   90.00
_cell.angle_gamma   90.00
#
_symmetry.space_group_name_H-M   'P 1'
#
loop_
_entity.id
_entity.type
_entity.pdbx_description
1 polymer ?
#
loop_
_entity_poly.entity_id
_entity_poly.type
_entity_poly.pdbx_seq_one_letter_code
_entity_poly.pdbx_strand_id
1 'polypeptide(L)'
;MGYKNIENMLETLSQYIRSEIEDESVEQLILFAQHYFSFSAFDEIANISIEDLYGAVLSHWNLFLNLPDGKEKIHIYNPSVEEHGWQSTHTVIEVVLPDRAFILQSMTMEINRYGFVNLLVLHPVYWVRRDAAGKLSELSKTQLEGTTQESVLHIEINRQSDTALIEKLKQSLQLVLRDVCSATKDWPDCIAQMETVTSELIEQKKPALQESIEFLQWLKNGHFVFLGYREYRIVEKADQFGFCVVEKTGLGILQDGIAKVPGANFFPISTDAYKLLNTDNPLMITKATSKATVHRPVFMDYIGIKQYDVAGTVIGEKRFLGLYASSAYTCELDDIPLVRSKILPLSKVEGELHGFKNFDRMKAISHQE
;
A
#
# COMPACT_ATOMS: atom_id res chain seq x y z
N MET A 1 25.75 -10.56 -29.26
CA MET A 1 24.90 -10.42 -30.47
C MET A 1 23.55 -9.92 -29.98
N GLY A 2 23.08 -8.75 -30.42
CA GLY A 2 21.82 -8.21 -29.92
C GLY A 2 20.62 -9.00 -30.46
N TYR A 3 19.64 -9.29 -29.61
CA TYR A 3 18.36 -9.87 -30.04
C TYR A 3 17.58 -8.85 -30.87
N LYS A 4 16.74 -9.32 -31.80
CA LYS A 4 15.94 -8.43 -32.66
C LYS A 4 14.67 -7.93 -31.98
N ASN A 5 14.14 -8.71 -31.06
CA ASN A 5 12.93 -8.42 -30.28
C ASN A 5 12.90 -9.36 -29.05
N ILE A 6 11.94 -9.12 -28.16
CA ILE A 6 11.77 -9.90 -26.94
C ILE A 6 11.39 -11.36 -27.23
N GLU A 7 10.58 -11.62 -28.25
CA GLU A 7 10.12 -12.97 -28.62
C GLU A 7 11.30 -13.90 -28.95
N ASN A 8 12.22 -13.45 -29.82
CA ASN A 8 13.40 -14.23 -30.20
C ASN A 8 14.33 -14.50 -29.00
N MET A 9 14.43 -13.55 -28.07
CA MET A 9 15.23 -13.70 -26.86
C MET A 9 14.60 -14.70 -25.90
N LEU A 10 13.28 -14.67 -25.71
CA LEU A 10 12.55 -15.64 -24.89
C LEU A 10 12.57 -17.05 -25.49
N GLU A 11 12.54 -17.17 -26.82
CA GLU A 11 12.72 -18.45 -27.50
C GLU A 11 14.13 -19.00 -27.26
N THR A 12 15.16 -18.15 -27.41
CA THR A 12 16.56 -18.52 -27.14
C THR A 12 16.74 -18.94 -25.67
N LEU A 13 16.18 -18.18 -24.73
CA LEU A 13 16.20 -18.51 -23.31
C LEU A 13 15.49 -19.84 -23.02
N SER A 14 14.35 -20.09 -23.67
CA SER A 14 13.62 -21.36 -23.52
C SER A 14 14.44 -22.54 -24.03
N GLN A 15 15.17 -22.38 -25.14
CA GLN A 15 16.08 -23.41 -25.66
C GLN A 15 17.26 -23.65 -24.73
N TYR A 16 17.83 -22.58 -24.16
CA TYR A 16 18.91 -22.67 -23.18
C TYR A 16 18.46 -23.38 -21.89
N ILE A 17 17.26 -23.07 -21.37
CA ILE A 17 16.71 -23.78 -20.20
C ILE A 17 16.60 -25.30 -20.46
N ARG A 18 16.17 -25.71 -21.67
CA ARG A 18 16.08 -27.14 -22.04
C ARG A 18 17.45 -27.82 -22.19
N SER A 19 18.52 -27.07 -22.46
CA SER A 19 19.86 -27.66 -22.49
C SER A 19 20.47 -27.85 -21.10
N GLU A 20 20.06 -27.04 -20.13
CA GLU A 20 20.59 -27.08 -18.76
C GLU A 20 19.80 -27.99 -17.81
N ILE A 21 18.48 -28.16 -18.03
CA ILE A 21 17.60 -28.92 -17.13
C ILE A 21 16.85 -30.00 -17.91
N GLU A 22 17.03 -31.25 -17.49
CA GLU A 22 16.44 -32.44 -18.13
C GLU A 22 15.29 -33.08 -17.32
N ASP A 23 14.89 -32.48 -16.19
CA ASP A 23 13.84 -33.02 -15.32
C ASP A 23 12.43 -32.45 -15.62
N GLU A 24 11.43 -32.99 -14.92
CA GLU A 24 10.01 -32.62 -15.09
C GLU A 24 9.70 -31.14 -14.78
N SER A 25 10.61 -30.40 -14.14
CA SER A 25 10.43 -28.98 -13.82
C SER A 25 10.74 -28.05 -14.99
N VAL A 26 11.40 -28.54 -16.05
CA VAL A 26 11.89 -27.72 -17.18
C VAL A 26 10.77 -26.90 -17.83
N GLU A 27 9.60 -27.51 -18.09
CA GLU A 27 8.50 -26.81 -18.75
C GLU A 27 7.81 -25.78 -17.82
N GLN A 28 7.81 -26.02 -16.50
CA GLN A 28 7.33 -25.03 -15.53
C GLN A 28 8.27 -23.82 -15.45
N LEU A 29 9.59 -24.07 -15.45
CA LEU A 29 10.59 -23.01 -15.46
C LEU A 29 10.54 -22.20 -16.76
N ILE A 30 10.34 -22.84 -17.92
CA ILE A 30 10.14 -22.12 -19.18
C ILE A 30 8.89 -21.24 -19.12
N LEU A 31 7.77 -21.78 -18.62
CA LEU A 31 6.53 -21.01 -18.47
C LEU A 31 6.73 -19.80 -17.55
N PHE A 32 7.45 -20.00 -16.44
CA PHE A 32 7.85 -18.95 -15.52
C PHE A 32 8.72 -17.92 -16.23
N ALA A 33 9.85 -18.32 -16.84
CA ALA A 33 10.79 -17.43 -17.53
C ALA A 33 10.13 -16.56 -18.61
N GLN A 34 9.25 -17.16 -19.42
CA GLN A 34 8.52 -16.43 -20.45
C GLN A 34 7.65 -15.34 -19.85
N HIS A 35 6.86 -15.67 -18.83
CA HIS A 35 5.99 -14.68 -18.18
C HIS A 35 6.78 -13.61 -17.42
N TYR A 36 7.89 -14.02 -16.79
CA TYR A 36 8.78 -13.19 -16.01
C TYR A 36 9.27 -11.96 -16.77
N PHE A 37 9.65 -12.15 -18.03
CA PHE A 37 10.13 -11.09 -18.90
C PHE A 37 9.06 -10.53 -19.85
N SER A 38 7.86 -11.10 -19.91
CA SER A 38 6.81 -10.71 -20.89
C SER A 38 6.44 -9.22 -20.85
N PHE A 39 6.58 -8.57 -19.69
CA PHE A 39 6.22 -7.16 -19.49
C PHE A 39 7.43 -6.23 -19.33
N SER A 40 8.65 -6.76 -19.50
CA SER A 40 9.86 -5.94 -19.46
C SER A 40 9.96 -5.08 -20.73
N ALA A 41 10.52 -3.88 -20.59
CA ALA A 41 10.94 -3.13 -21.76
C ALA A 41 12.14 -3.87 -22.37
N PHE A 42 12.01 -4.27 -23.63
CA PHE A 42 13.06 -5.04 -24.32
C PHE A 42 14.43 -4.37 -24.19
N ASP A 43 14.50 -3.05 -24.30
CA ASP A 43 15.74 -2.27 -24.21
C ASP A 43 16.45 -2.39 -22.84
N GLU A 44 15.72 -2.66 -21.76
CA GLU A 44 16.29 -2.82 -20.41
C GLU A 44 17.07 -4.14 -20.28
N ILE A 45 16.66 -5.18 -21.00
CA ILE A 45 17.24 -6.53 -20.87
C ILE A 45 17.98 -7.00 -22.13
N ALA A 46 17.88 -6.29 -23.25
CA ALA A 46 18.49 -6.67 -24.53
C ALA A 46 20.01 -6.80 -24.50
N ASN A 47 20.68 -6.15 -23.54
CA ASN A 47 22.13 -6.18 -23.38
C ASN A 47 22.62 -7.21 -22.35
N ILE A 48 21.72 -7.94 -21.72
CA ILE A 48 22.05 -8.99 -20.75
C ILE A 48 22.33 -10.29 -21.53
N SER A 49 23.33 -11.05 -21.09
CA SER A 49 23.65 -12.36 -21.68
C SER A 49 22.53 -13.37 -21.39
N ILE A 50 22.39 -14.41 -22.21
CA ILE A 50 21.35 -15.44 -21.95
C ILE A 50 21.70 -16.22 -20.69
N GLU A 51 22.98 -16.42 -20.43
CA GLU A 51 23.50 -17.07 -19.24
C GLU A 51 23.12 -16.29 -17.97
N ASP A 52 23.24 -14.96 -17.99
CA ASP A 52 22.83 -14.11 -16.86
C ASP A 52 21.31 -14.00 -16.73
N LEU A 53 20.56 -13.92 -17.85
CA LEU A 53 19.09 -13.97 -17.82
C LEU A 53 18.57 -15.29 -17.26
N TYR A 54 19.18 -16.41 -17.66
CA TYR A 54 18.90 -17.74 -17.14
C TYR A 54 19.17 -17.81 -15.65
N GLY A 55 20.35 -17.37 -15.19
CA GLY A 55 20.71 -17.41 -13.78
C GLY A 55 19.81 -16.53 -12.91
N ALA A 56 19.45 -15.34 -13.37
CA ALA A 56 18.50 -14.46 -12.68
C ALA A 56 17.13 -15.13 -12.49
N VAL A 57 16.56 -15.69 -13.57
CA VAL A 57 15.28 -16.40 -13.49
C VAL A 57 15.37 -17.64 -12.63
N LEU A 58 16.45 -18.43 -12.75
CA LEU A 58 16.62 -19.66 -11.98
C LEU A 58 16.75 -19.36 -10.49
N SER A 59 17.48 -18.32 -10.10
CA SER A 59 17.58 -17.87 -8.71
C SER A 59 16.19 -17.56 -8.14
N HIS A 60 15.43 -16.73 -8.84
CA HIS A 60 14.10 -16.34 -8.37
C HIS A 60 13.10 -17.50 -8.41
N TRP A 61 13.22 -18.40 -9.40
CA TRP A 61 12.47 -19.66 -9.45
C TRP A 61 12.71 -20.51 -8.19
N ASN A 62 13.97 -20.68 -7.78
CA ASN A 62 14.31 -21.41 -6.56
C ASN A 62 13.70 -20.78 -5.30
N LEU A 63 13.65 -19.44 -5.23
CA LEU A 63 12.96 -18.73 -4.16
C LEU A 63 11.44 -19.00 -4.19
N PHE A 64 10.85 -19.04 -5.39
CA PHE A 64 9.43 -19.22 -5.67
C PHE A 64 8.93 -20.66 -5.44
N LEU A 65 9.76 -21.67 -5.62
CA LEU A 65 9.37 -23.09 -5.48
C LEU A 65 8.79 -23.43 -4.10
N ASN A 66 9.21 -22.73 -3.05
CA ASN A 66 8.72 -22.94 -1.69
C ASN A 66 8.32 -21.59 -1.09
N LEU A 67 7.04 -21.45 -0.74
CA LEU A 67 6.52 -20.29 -0.03
C LEU A 67 5.67 -20.81 1.13
N PRO A 68 6.22 -20.89 2.36
CA PRO A 68 5.46 -21.33 3.51
C PRO A 68 4.21 -20.46 3.71
N ASP A 69 3.11 -21.09 4.11
CA ASP A 69 1.79 -20.46 4.16
C ASP A 69 1.80 -19.05 4.77
N GLY A 70 1.35 -18.09 3.96
CA GLY A 70 1.07 -16.72 4.37
C GLY A 70 2.28 -15.84 4.66
N LYS A 71 3.51 -16.26 4.31
CA LYS A 71 4.73 -15.45 4.54
C LYS A 71 5.39 -15.05 3.23
N GLU A 72 5.76 -13.78 3.15
CA GLU A 72 6.64 -13.24 2.13
C GLU A 72 8.07 -13.80 2.28
N LYS A 73 8.76 -13.92 1.15
CA LYS A 73 10.20 -14.13 1.11
C LYS A 73 10.87 -12.93 0.46
N ILE A 74 11.94 -12.43 1.07
CA ILE A 74 12.77 -11.35 0.53
C ILE A 74 14.21 -11.84 0.50
N HIS A 75 14.83 -11.77 -0.67
CA HIS A 75 16.23 -12.07 -0.88
C HIS A 75 16.91 -10.84 -1.48
N ILE A 76 18.00 -10.36 -0.86
CA ILE A 76 18.76 -9.20 -1.33
C ILE A 76 20.23 -9.58 -1.38
N TYR A 77 20.85 -9.48 -2.55
CA TYR A 77 22.20 -9.96 -2.78
C TYR A 77 22.85 -9.29 -3.99
N ASN A 78 24.17 -9.46 -4.12
CA ASN A 78 24.93 -9.07 -5.30
C ASN A 78 25.25 -10.33 -6.10
N PRO A 79 24.63 -10.57 -7.27
CA PRO A 79 24.92 -11.76 -8.05
C PRO A 79 26.38 -11.81 -8.47
N SER A 80 26.96 -13.00 -8.41
CA SER A 80 28.34 -13.30 -8.79
C SER A 80 28.43 -14.72 -9.32
N VAL A 81 29.24 -14.94 -10.36
CA VAL A 81 29.39 -16.26 -10.99
C VAL A 81 29.78 -17.34 -9.97
N GLU A 82 30.68 -17.04 -9.03
CA GLU A 82 31.20 -18.01 -8.06
C GLU A 82 30.12 -18.53 -7.08
N GLU A 83 29.31 -17.64 -6.52
CA GLU A 83 28.29 -18.00 -5.52
C GLU A 83 26.92 -18.33 -6.12
N HIS A 84 26.57 -17.71 -7.25
CA HIS A 84 25.20 -17.71 -7.78
C HIS A 84 25.10 -18.31 -9.19
N GLY A 85 26.21 -18.56 -9.87
CA GLY A 85 26.22 -19.05 -11.25
C GLY A 85 25.90 -17.98 -12.31
N TRP A 86 25.68 -16.73 -11.89
CA TRP A 86 25.40 -15.59 -12.76
C TRP A 86 25.86 -14.29 -12.13
N GLN A 87 25.97 -13.21 -12.91
CA GLN A 87 26.41 -11.92 -12.41
C GLN A 87 25.51 -10.78 -12.84
N SER A 88 25.46 -9.76 -11.99
CA SER A 88 24.93 -8.45 -12.31
C SER A 88 25.87 -7.39 -11.77
N THR A 89 25.90 -6.24 -12.42
CA THR A 89 26.59 -5.06 -11.87
C THR A 89 25.76 -4.39 -10.77
N HIS A 90 24.53 -4.86 -10.51
CA HIS A 90 23.57 -4.31 -9.57
C HIS A 90 23.42 -5.16 -8.29
N THR A 91 22.77 -4.59 -7.29
CA THR A 91 22.19 -5.36 -6.17
C THR A 91 20.77 -5.75 -6.56
N VAL A 92 20.45 -7.02 -6.38
CA VAL A 92 19.16 -7.62 -6.74
C VAL A 92 18.31 -7.77 -5.48
N ILE A 93 17.04 -7.43 -5.60
CA ILE A 93 15.99 -7.63 -4.59
C ILE A 93 14.92 -8.53 -5.23
N GLU A 94 14.84 -9.77 -4.77
CA GLU A 94 13.82 -10.74 -5.16
C GLU A 94 12.78 -10.86 -4.04
N VAL A 95 11.50 -10.80 -4.40
CA VAL A 95 10.39 -10.95 -3.45
C VAL A 95 9.33 -11.88 -4.01
N VAL A 96 8.89 -12.83 -3.18
CA VAL A 96 7.74 -13.70 -3.48
C VAL A 96 6.72 -13.59 -2.35
N LEU A 97 5.46 -13.35 -2.70
CA LEU A 97 4.35 -13.24 -1.74
C LEU A 97 2.97 -13.43 -2.41
N PRO A 98 1.91 -13.75 -1.64
CA PRO A 98 0.54 -13.71 -2.16
C PRO A 98 0.18 -12.34 -2.72
N ASP A 99 -0.36 -12.33 -3.94
CA ASP A 99 -0.64 -11.11 -4.69
C ASP A 99 -1.68 -10.24 -3.99
N ARG A 100 -1.47 -8.92 -4.05
CA ARG A 100 -2.36 -7.91 -3.48
C ARG A 100 -2.05 -6.52 -4.03
N ALA A 101 -2.99 -5.61 -3.86
CA ALA A 101 -2.80 -4.21 -4.21
C ALA A 101 -1.59 -3.59 -3.48
N PHE A 102 -0.95 -2.62 -4.15
CA PHE A 102 0.08 -1.74 -3.60
C PHE A 102 1.45 -2.33 -3.30
N ILE A 103 1.72 -3.62 -3.58
CA ILE A 103 3.05 -4.22 -3.34
C ILE A 103 4.14 -3.39 -4.03
N LEU A 104 4.06 -3.25 -5.35
CA LEU A 104 5.12 -2.63 -6.13
C LEU A 104 5.34 -1.16 -5.77
N GLN A 105 4.26 -0.38 -5.66
CA GLN A 105 4.36 1.04 -5.33
C GLN A 105 4.97 1.26 -3.93
N SER A 106 4.65 0.39 -2.97
CA SER A 106 5.16 0.50 -1.60
C SER A 106 6.63 0.10 -1.52
N MET A 107 7.02 -0.98 -2.21
CA MET A 107 8.40 -1.46 -2.30
C MET A 107 9.33 -0.43 -2.95
N THR A 108 8.97 0.04 -4.15
CA THR A 108 9.78 1.01 -4.93
C THR A 108 9.96 2.33 -4.18
N MET A 109 8.90 2.80 -3.52
CA MET A 109 8.96 3.98 -2.66
C MET A 109 9.90 3.81 -1.47
N GLU A 110 9.89 2.65 -0.81
CA GLU A 110 10.78 2.41 0.33
C GLU A 110 12.24 2.33 -0.11
N ILE A 111 12.51 1.69 -1.26
CA ILE A 111 13.84 1.69 -1.90
C ILE A 111 14.30 3.13 -2.18
N ASN A 112 13.43 3.97 -2.75
CA ASN A 112 13.72 5.38 -3.01
C ASN A 112 13.98 6.17 -1.72
N ARG A 113 13.32 5.84 -0.60
CA ARG A 113 13.56 6.49 0.71
C ARG A 113 14.96 6.25 1.25
N TYR A 114 15.59 5.12 0.89
CA TYR A 114 17.00 4.86 1.18
C TYR A 114 17.97 5.55 0.21
N GLY A 115 17.46 6.30 -0.77
CA GLY A 115 18.26 7.00 -1.77
C GLY A 115 18.70 6.12 -2.94
N PHE A 116 18.13 4.92 -3.08
CA PHE A 116 18.42 4.02 -4.19
C PHE A 116 17.50 4.27 -5.37
N VAL A 117 18.02 4.00 -6.57
CA VAL A 117 17.26 4.10 -7.83
C VAL A 117 16.84 2.69 -8.23
N ASN A 118 15.57 2.53 -8.60
CA ASN A 118 15.05 1.30 -9.20
C ASN A 118 15.46 1.27 -10.68
N LEU A 119 16.41 0.41 -11.04
CA LEU A 119 17.03 0.35 -12.38
C LEU A 119 16.31 -0.62 -13.32
N LEU A 120 15.87 -1.76 -12.78
CA LEU A 120 15.03 -2.74 -13.47
C LEU A 120 13.95 -3.18 -12.48
N VAL A 121 12.71 -3.26 -12.93
CA VAL A 121 11.58 -3.69 -12.11
C VAL A 121 10.75 -4.68 -12.91
N LEU A 122 10.72 -5.93 -12.46
CA LEU A 122 9.84 -6.97 -12.99
C LEU A 122 8.84 -7.33 -11.91
N HIS A 123 7.56 -7.40 -12.27
CA HIS A 123 6.48 -7.77 -11.36
C HIS A 123 5.44 -8.68 -12.04
N PRO A 124 5.85 -9.86 -12.55
CA PRO A 124 4.90 -10.88 -12.99
C PRO A 124 4.01 -11.37 -11.83
N VAL A 125 2.77 -11.73 -12.17
CA VAL A 125 1.80 -12.34 -11.24
C VAL A 125 1.38 -13.70 -11.79
N TYR A 126 1.54 -14.74 -10.98
CA TYR A 126 1.28 -16.11 -11.37
C TYR A 126 0.05 -16.67 -10.66
N TRP A 127 -0.69 -17.54 -11.36
CA TRP A 127 -1.68 -18.41 -10.72
C TRP A 127 -1.01 -19.69 -10.26
N VAL A 128 -1.10 -20.01 -8.97
CA VAL A 128 -0.42 -21.16 -8.38
C VAL A 128 -1.36 -22.01 -7.56
N ARG A 129 -1.05 -23.30 -7.46
CA ARG A 129 -1.52 -24.16 -6.37
C ARG A 129 -0.29 -24.63 -5.58
N ARG A 130 -0.39 -24.56 -4.27
CA ARG A 130 0.63 -25.06 -3.33
C ARG A 130 0.06 -26.15 -2.45
N ASP A 131 0.92 -27.04 -1.99
CA ASP A 131 0.57 -28.00 -0.93
C ASP A 131 0.57 -27.33 0.45
N ALA A 132 0.16 -28.07 1.49
CA ALA A 132 0.11 -27.57 2.86
C ALA A 132 1.49 -27.22 3.46
N ALA A 133 2.59 -27.61 2.81
CA ALA A 133 3.95 -27.22 3.21
C ALA A 133 4.45 -25.97 2.46
N GLY A 134 3.63 -25.38 1.57
CA GLY A 134 3.99 -24.24 0.76
C GLY A 134 4.78 -24.60 -0.52
N LYS A 135 4.91 -25.89 -0.85
CA LYS A 135 5.61 -26.32 -2.07
C LYS A 135 4.69 -26.11 -3.28
N LEU A 136 5.25 -25.54 -4.34
CA LEU A 136 4.56 -25.38 -5.61
C LEU A 136 4.16 -26.73 -6.20
N SER A 137 2.87 -26.91 -6.49
CA SER A 137 2.34 -28.10 -7.18
C SER A 137 1.87 -27.80 -8.60
N GLU A 138 1.37 -26.58 -8.85
CA GLU A 138 0.84 -26.18 -10.15
C GLU A 138 1.14 -24.70 -10.41
N LEU A 139 1.51 -24.37 -11.65
CA LEU A 139 1.78 -23.02 -12.13
C LEU A 139 1.02 -22.77 -13.43
N SER A 140 0.34 -21.63 -13.52
CA SER A 140 -0.45 -21.25 -14.69
C SER A 140 -0.40 -19.74 -14.95
N LYS A 141 -0.59 -19.35 -16.21
CA LYS A 141 -0.77 -17.96 -16.63
C LYS A 141 -2.20 -17.45 -16.40
N THR A 142 -3.17 -18.36 -16.25
CA THR A 142 -4.59 -18.04 -16.07
C THR A 142 -5.18 -18.73 -14.85
N GLN A 143 -6.27 -18.18 -14.34
CA GLN A 143 -6.98 -18.76 -13.21
C GLN A 143 -7.46 -20.17 -13.52
N LEU A 144 -7.11 -21.10 -12.65
CA LEU A 144 -7.64 -22.46 -12.60
C LEU A 144 -8.35 -22.67 -11.25
N GLU A 145 -9.20 -23.68 -11.16
CA GLU A 145 -9.91 -23.99 -9.91
C GLU A 145 -8.91 -24.26 -8.77
N GLY A 146 -9.14 -23.65 -7.60
CA GLY A 146 -8.27 -23.80 -6.45
C GLY A 146 -6.87 -23.19 -6.57
N THR A 147 -6.64 -22.32 -7.56
CA THR A 147 -5.39 -21.53 -7.65
C THR A 147 -5.54 -20.14 -7.01
N THR A 148 -4.44 -19.62 -6.46
CA THR A 148 -4.32 -18.27 -5.93
C THR A 148 -3.26 -17.48 -6.68
N GLN A 149 -3.34 -16.16 -6.64
CA GLN A 149 -2.34 -15.30 -7.27
C GLN A 149 -1.14 -15.06 -6.36
N GLU A 150 0.05 -15.10 -6.94
CA GLU A 150 1.30 -14.74 -6.28
C GLU A 150 2.10 -13.74 -7.10
N SER A 151 2.59 -12.73 -6.39
CA SER A 151 3.45 -11.68 -6.88
C SER A 151 4.91 -12.13 -6.79
N VAL A 152 5.65 -11.96 -7.88
CA VAL A 152 7.08 -12.29 -7.99
C VAL A 152 7.80 -11.03 -8.46
N LEU A 153 8.55 -10.36 -7.57
CA LEU A 153 9.16 -9.05 -7.83
C LEU A 153 10.67 -9.17 -7.92
N HIS A 154 11.24 -8.68 -9.02
CA HIS A 154 12.68 -8.52 -9.20
C HIS A 154 13.00 -7.06 -9.39
N ILE A 155 13.77 -6.51 -8.47
CA ILE A 155 14.18 -5.12 -8.51
C ILE A 155 15.69 -5.06 -8.50
N GLU A 156 16.28 -4.40 -9.49
CA GLU A 156 17.70 -4.07 -9.49
C GLU A 156 17.90 -2.64 -9.02
N ILE A 157 18.87 -2.45 -8.13
CA ILE A 157 19.30 -1.14 -7.64
C ILE A 157 20.80 -0.97 -7.85
N ASN A 158 21.29 0.26 -7.73
CA ASN A 158 22.72 0.55 -7.71
C ASN A 158 23.46 -0.40 -6.76
N ARG A 159 24.60 -0.96 -7.18
CA ARG A 159 25.36 -1.93 -6.38
C ARG A 159 25.68 -1.40 -4.99
N GLN A 160 25.34 -2.16 -3.96
CA GLN A 160 25.61 -1.87 -2.57
C GLN A 160 26.65 -2.85 -2.01
N SER A 161 27.72 -2.33 -1.42
CA SER A 161 28.74 -3.12 -0.73
C SER A 161 28.59 -3.11 0.80
N ASP A 162 27.80 -2.19 1.34
CA ASP A 162 27.54 -2.09 2.78
C ASP A 162 26.45 -3.10 3.19
N THR A 163 26.89 -4.19 3.82
CA THR A 163 26.01 -5.25 4.30
C THR A 163 25.07 -4.78 5.41
N ALA A 164 25.47 -3.81 6.24
CA ALA A 164 24.61 -3.27 7.28
C ALA A 164 23.50 -2.40 6.68
N LEU A 165 23.78 -1.70 5.57
CA LEU A 165 22.78 -0.96 4.82
C LEU A 165 21.78 -1.89 4.13
N ILE A 166 22.25 -2.98 3.51
CA ILE A 166 21.40 -4.02 2.90
C ILE A 166 20.48 -4.64 3.94
N GLU A 167 21.00 -4.97 5.13
CA GLU A 167 20.19 -5.58 6.18
C GLU A 167 19.13 -4.61 6.72
N LYS A 168 19.47 -3.31 6.87
CA LYS A 168 18.48 -2.28 7.21
C LYS A 168 17.39 -2.15 6.15
N LEU A 169 17.78 -2.11 4.87
CA LEU A 169 16.82 -2.08 3.75
C LEU A 169 15.89 -3.29 3.82
N LYS A 170 16.44 -4.49 3.98
CA LYS A 170 15.66 -5.74 4.09
C LYS A 170 14.62 -5.66 5.20
N GLN A 171 15.03 -5.24 6.40
CA GLN A 171 14.11 -5.08 7.54
C GLN A 171 13.03 -4.03 7.25
N SER A 172 13.39 -2.92 6.60
CA SER A 172 12.43 -1.89 6.18
C SER A 172 11.39 -2.44 5.20
N LEU A 173 11.84 -3.18 4.18
CA LEU A 173 10.96 -3.78 3.17
C LEU A 173 10.02 -4.82 3.80
N GLN A 174 10.51 -5.62 4.75
CA GLN A 174 9.65 -6.54 5.52
C GLN A 174 8.56 -5.80 6.29
N LEU A 175 8.90 -4.68 6.95
CA LEU A 175 7.91 -3.87 7.65
C LEU A 175 6.88 -3.26 6.69
N VAL A 176 7.32 -2.77 5.54
CA VAL A 176 6.43 -2.23 4.50
C VAL A 176 5.50 -3.31 3.96
N LEU A 177 6.02 -4.49 3.62
CA LEU A 177 5.19 -5.60 3.14
C LEU A 177 4.19 -6.06 4.21
N ARG A 178 4.58 -6.08 5.48
CA ARG A 178 3.65 -6.35 6.58
C ARG A 178 2.50 -5.33 6.62
N ASP A 179 2.82 -4.04 6.50
CA ASP A 179 1.81 -2.97 6.49
C ASP A 179 0.88 -3.08 5.27
N VAL A 180 1.43 -3.33 4.08
CA VAL A 180 0.66 -3.62 2.85
C VAL A 180 -0.26 -4.81 3.09
N CYS A 181 0.28 -5.90 3.64
CA CYS A 181 -0.46 -7.12 3.88
C CYS A 181 -1.65 -6.92 4.81
N SER A 182 -1.45 -6.24 5.94
CA SER A 182 -2.53 -5.97 6.89
C SER A 182 -3.53 -4.97 6.34
N ALA A 183 -3.08 -3.88 5.70
CA ALA A 183 -3.97 -2.87 5.13
C ALA A 183 -4.90 -3.46 4.07
N THR A 184 -4.39 -4.29 3.15
CA THR A 184 -5.24 -4.89 2.10
C THR A 184 -6.12 -6.02 2.61
N LYS A 185 -5.64 -6.81 3.58
CA LYS A 185 -6.42 -7.90 4.18
C LYS A 185 -7.66 -7.36 4.92
N ASP A 186 -7.48 -6.34 5.74
CA ASP A 186 -8.54 -5.78 6.58
C ASP A 186 -9.30 -4.62 5.90
N TRP A 187 -9.01 -4.34 4.63
CA TRP A 187 -9.68 -3.29 3.89
C TRP A 187 -11.22 -3.46 3.88
N PRO A 188 -11.78 -4.66 3.63
CA PRO A 188 -13.23 -4.88 3.70
C PRO A 188 -13.80 -4.60 5.10
N ASP A 189 -13.07 -4.97 6.15
CA ASP A 189 -13.50 -4.75 7.54
C ASP A 189 -13.47 -3.25 7.90
N CYS A 190 -12.49 -2.51 7.39
CA CYS A 190 -12.46 -1.04 7.53
C CYS A 190 -13.67 -0.40 6.84
N ILE A 191 -14.06 -0.88 5.66
CA ILE A 191 -15.29 -0.41 4.98
C ILE A 191 -16.52 -0.73 5.83
N ALA A 192 -16.64 -1.96 6.35
CA ALA A 192 -17.76 -2.35 7.21
C ALA A 192 -17.86 -1.49 8.49
N GLN A 193 -16.72 -1.11 9.08
CA GLN A 193 -16.70 -0.17 10.20
C GLN A 193 -17.14 1.23 9.77
N MET A 194 -16.71 1.72 8.61
CA MET A 194 -17.16 3.01 8.06
C MET A 194 -18.69 3.01 7.84
N GLU A 195 -19.26 1.90 7.36
CA GLU A 195 -20.71 1.74 7.20
C GLU A 195 -21.45 1.72 8.52
N THR A 196 -20.89 1.05 9.52
CA THR A 196 -21.44 0.98 10.88
C THR A 196 -21.53 2.39 11.48
N VAL A 197 -20.43 3.16 11.47
CA VAL A 197 -20.43 4.52 12.03
C VAL A 197 -21.33 5.48 11.26
N THR A 198 -21.42 5.32 9.95
CA THR A 198 -22.32 6.13 9.12
C THR A 198 -23.78 5.85 9.49
N SER A 199 -24.14 4.59 9.71
CA SER A 199 -25.49 4.19 10.12
C SER A 199 -25.85 4.72 11.51
N GLU A 200 -24.92 4.63 12.47
CA GLU A 200 -25.09 5.22 13.81
C GLU A 200 -25.38 6.73 13.75
N LEU A 201 -24.76 7.48 12.83
CA LEU A 201 -25.04 8.91 12.64
C LEU A 201 -26.41 9.16 11.98
N ILE A 202 -26.82 8.33 11.02
CA ILE A 202 -28.13 8.41 10.35
C ILE A 202 -29.26 8.19 11.37
N GLU A 203 -29.10 7.23 12.28
CA GLU A 203 -30.10 6.90 13.31
C GLU A 203 -30.40 8.05 14.27
N GLN A 204 -29.47 8.99 14.46
CA GLN A 204 -29.70 10.18 15.27
C GLN A 204 -30.74 11.14 14.67
N LYS A 205 -31.04 11.03 13.36
CA LYS A 205 -32.04 11.84 12.64
C LYS A 205 -31.88 13.35 12.83
N LYS A 206 -30.64 13.82 12.99
CA LYS A 206 -30.30 15.24 13.15
C LYS A 206 -29.92 15.83 11.78
N PRO A 207 -30.66 16.83 11.25
CA PRO A 207 -30.33 17.45 9.96
C PRO A 207 -28.92 18.03 9.88
N ALA A 208 -28.38 18.52 11.01
CA ALA A 208 -27.02 19.05 11.09
C ALA A 208 -25.91 18.02 10.77
N LEU A 209 -26.22 16.72 10.84
CA LEU A 209 -25.27 15.64 10.54
C LEU A 209 -25.25 15.25 9.06
N GLN A 210 -26.20 15.74 8.25
CA GLN A 210 -26.40 15.31 6.87
C GLN A 210 -25.11 15.43 6.04
N GLU A 211 -24.43 16.57 6.11
CA GLU A 211 -23.19 16.79 5.36
C GLU A 211 -22.06 15.86 5.82
N SER A 212 -22.00 15.54 7.12
CA SER A 212 -21.03 14.57 7.66
C SER A 212 -21.32 13.16 7.18
N ILE A 213 -22.60 12.76 7.15
CA ILE A 213 -23.05 11.46 6.65
C ILE A 213 -22.70 11.32 5.17
N GLU A 214 -23.01 12.33 4.36
CA GLU A 214 -22.70 12.33 2.93
C GLU A 214 -21.19 12.26 2.68
N PHE A 215 -20.39 12.95 3.50
CA PHE A 215 -18.94 12.85 3.42
C PHE A 215 -18.41 11.43 3.69
N LEU A 216 -18.90 10.77 4.76
CA LEU A 216 -18.48 9.39 5.06
C LEU A 216 -18.91 8.40 3.97
N GLN A 217 -20.11 8.58 3.42
CA GLN A 217 -20.58 7.81 2.26
C GLN A 217 -19.69 8.05 1.03
N TRP A 218 -19.31 9.29 0.78
CA TRP A 218 -18.40 9.65 -0.30
C TRP A 218 -17.03 8.97 -0.12
N LEU A 219 -16.44 9.00 1.07
CA LEU A 219 -15.16 8.32 1.35
C LEU A 219 -15.19 6.84 0.99
N LYS A 220 -16.21 6.09 1.46
CA LYS A 220 -16.33 4.65 1.20
C LYS A 220 -16.64 4.31 -0.25
N ASN A 221 -17.22 5.24 -1.01
CA ASN A 221 -17.58 5.06 -2.42
C ASN A 221 -16.38 5.32 -3.36
N GLY A 222 -15.20 4.81 -3.00
CA GLY A 222 -14.01 4.85 -3.86
C GLY A 222 -13.22 6.17 -3.83
N HIS A 223 -13.50 7.07 -2.88
CA HIS A 223 -12.75 8.32 -2.71
C HIS A 223 -11.67 8.25 -1.61
N PHE A 224 -11.59 7.13 -0.89
CA PHE A 224 -10.61 6.93 0.17
C PHE A 224 -10.03 5.50 0.15
N VAL A 225 -8.70 5.42 0.23
CA VAL A 225 -7.96 4.19 0.44
C VAL A 225 -7.75 4.01 1.94
N PHE A 226 -8.51 3.12 2.54
CA PHE A 226 -8.41 2.80 3.97
C PHE A 226 -7.15 1.98 4.24
N LEU A 227 -6.32 2.46 5.18
CA LEU A 227 -5.10 1.77 5.60
C LEU A 227 -5.23 1.18 7.00
N GLY A 228 -6.09 1.73 7.84
CA GLY A 228 -6.37 1.16 9.15
C GLY A 228 -7.52 1.82 9.88
N TYR A 229 -8.01 1.13 10.90
CA TYR A 229 -9.09 1.56 11.78
C TYR A 229 -8.75 1.19 13.22
N ARG A 230 -9.17 1.99 14.20
CA ARG A 230 -9.10 1.64 15.63
C ARG A 230 -10.01 2.52 16.47
N GLU A 231 -10.51 1.99 17.57
CA GLU A 231 -11.30 2.72 18.54
C GLU A 231 -10.47 3.21 19.73
N TYR A 232 -10.81 4.40 20.21
CA TYR A 232 -10.20 5.02 21.38
C TYR A 232 -11.27 5.56 22.32
N ARG A 233 -11.04 5.41 23.62
CA ARG A 233 -11.80 6.10 24.68
C ARG A 233 -11.02 7.30 25.16
N ILE A 234 -11.70 8.40 25.43
CA ILE A 234 -11.13 9.53 26.14
C ILE A 234 -11.34 9.29 27.64
N VAL A 235 -10.26 9.36 28.40
CA VAL A 235 -10.29 9.25 29.85
C VAL A 235 -9.52 10.40 30.48
N GLU A 236 -9.94 10.78 31.68
CA GLU A 236 -9.19 11.71 32.53
C GLU A 236 -8.37 10.90 33.54
N LYS A 237 -7.06 11.08 33.54
CA LYS A 237 -6.12 10.46 34.50
C LYS A 237 -5.21 11.53 35.05
N ALA A 238 -5.16 11.67 36.39
CA ALA A 238 -4.29 12.63 37.08
C ALA A 238 -4.40 14.07 36.51
N ASP A 239 -5.63 14.56 36.39
CA ASP A 239 -5.98 15.90 35.86
C ASP A 239 -5.54 16.14 34.39
N GLN A 240 -5.32 15.06 33.64
CA GLN A 240 -4.99 15.11 32.21
C GLN A 240 -5.94 14.23 31.40
N PHE A 241 -6.48 14.79 30.32
CA PHE A 241 -7.23 14.02 29.33
C PHE A 241 -6.29 13.22 28.43
N GLY A 242 -6.71 12.05 27.97
CA GLY A 242 -5.96 11.28 27.00
C GLY A 242 -6.77 10.17 26.36
N PHE A 243 -6.26 9.67 25.24
CA PHE A 243 -6.85 8.54 24.54
C PHE A 243 -6.31 7.22 25.10
N CYS A 244 -7.20 6.27 25.33
CA CYS A 244 -6.90 4.87 25.60
C CYS A 244 -7.40 4.02 24.43
N VAL A 245 -6.54 3.17 23.88
CA VAL A 245 -6.91 2.20 22.84
C VAL A 245 -7.93 1.22 23.42
N VAL A 246 -8.98 0.96 22.66
CA VAL A 246 -9.85 -0.20 22.89
C VAL A 246 -9.20 -1.39 22.21
N GLU A 247 -8.67 -2.32 23.01
CA GLU A 247 -7.98 -3.51 22.50
C GLU A 247 -8.88 -4.32 21.56
N LYS A 248 -8.26 -5.01 20.59
CA LYS A 248 -8.91 -5.89 19.60
C LYS A 248 -9.82 -5.18 18.60
N THR A 249 -9.84 -3.85 18.58
CA THR A 249 -10.56 -3.06 17.56
C THR A 249 -9.67 -2.64 16.39
N GLY A 250 -8.36 -2.83 16.52
CA GLY A 250 -7.38 -2.41 15.54
C GLY A 250 -7.42 -3.23 14.24
N LEU A 251 -7.53 -2.56 13.10
CA LEU A 251 -7.51 -3.12 11.75
C LEU A 251 -6.40 -2.48 10.91
N GLY A 252 -5.93 -3.22 9.91
CA GLY A 252 -4.91 -2.77 8.96
C GLY A 252 -3.59 -2.41 9.64
N ILE A 253 -3.02 -1.25 9.30
CA ILE A 253 -1.79 -0.73 9.93
C ILE A 253 -1.98 -0.40 11.43
N LEU A 254 -3.23 -0.37 11.90
CA LEU A 254 -3.59 -0.12 13.29
C LEU A 254 -3.96 -1.41 14.03
N GLN A 255 -3.55 -2.60 13.58
CA GLN A 255 -3.67 -3.82 14.39
C GLN A 255 -2.77 -3.76 15.65
N ASP A 256 -3.18 -4.40 16.75
CA ASP A 256 -2.46 -4.35 18.04
C ASP A 256 -1.05 -4.96 18.01
N GLY A 257 -0.78 -5.90 17.09
CA GLY A 257 0.56 -6.46 16.86
C GLY A 257 1.47 -5.60 15.97
N ILE A 258 0.94 -4.53 15.37
CA ILE A 258 1.63 -3.69 14.39
C ILE A 258 1.83 -2.28 14.94
N ALA A 259 0.73 -1.65 15.37
CA ALA A 259 0.77 -0.30 15.90
C ALA A 259 1.29 -0.27 17.33
N LYS A 260 2.28 0.60 17.57
CA LYS A 260 2.86 0.78 18.91
C LYS A 260 1.83 1.44 19.84
N VAL A 261 1.45 0.73 20.89
CA VAL A 261 0.68 1.28 22.01
C VAL A 261 1.62 1.46 23.20
N PRO A 262 1.66 2.63 23.85
CA PRO A 262 2.39 2.81 25.10
C PRO A 262 1.97 1.75 26.12
N GLY A 263 2.90 1.26 26.94
CA GLY A 263 2.57 0.23 27.95
C GLY A 263 1.46 0.65 28.92
N ALA A 264 1.33 1.95 29.21
CA ALA A 264 0.25 2.51 30.03
C ALA A 264 -1.10 2.66 29.28
N ASN A 265 -1.13 2.37 27.98
CA ASN A 265 -2.25 2.58 27.06
C ASN A 265 -2.91 3.96 27.27
N PHE A 266 -2.10 5.02 27.22
CA PHE A 266 -2.54 6.38 27.47
C PHE A 266 -1.76 7.35 26.60
N PHE A 267 -2.47 8.07 25.74
CA PHE A 267 -1.94 9.11 24.87
C PHE A 267 -2.46 10.45 25.37
N PRO A 268 -1.67 11.21 26.13
CA PRO A 268 -2.11 12.46 26.73
C PRO A 268 -2.44 13.51 25.66
N ILE A 269 -3.48 14.30 25.93
CA ILE A 269 -3.84 15.49 25.16
C ILE A 269 -3.93 16.70 26.09
N SER A 270 -3.74 17.90 25.55
CA SER A 270 -3.96 19.12 26.34
C SER A 270 -5.45 19.35 26.59
N THR A 271 -5.77 20.09 27.65
CA THR A 271 -7.15 20.49 27.95
C THR A 271 -7.76 21.30 26.80
N ASP A 272 -6.96 22.13 26.12
CA ASP A 272 -7.43 22.90 24.96
C ASP A 272 -7.73 22.00 23.75
N ALA A 273 -6.93 20.95 23.53
CA ALA A 273 -7.23 19.95 22.52
C ALA A 273 -8.53 19.20 22.85
N TYR A 274 -8.75 18.83 24.11
CA TYR A 274 -10.01 18.22 24.54
C TYR A 274 -11.22 19.15 24.31
N LYS A 275 -11.11 20.43 24.64
CA LYS A 275 -12.18 21.42 24.37
C LYS A 275 -12.48 21.56 22.88
N LEU A 276 -11.47 21.52 22.02
CA LEU A 276 -11.65 21.55 20.56
C LEU A 276 -12.29 20.26 20.02
N LEU A 277 -12.05 19.12 20.68
CA LEU A 277 -12.72 17.86 20.36
C LEU A 277 -14.17 17.86 20.85
N ASN A 278 -14.44 18.39 22.03
CA ASN A 278 -15.74 18.37 22.70
C ASN A 278 -16.72 19.40 22.11
N THR A 279 -17.13 19.15 20.88
CA THR A 279 -18.06 19.98 20.09
C THR A 279 -19.12 19.11 19.43
N ASP A 280 -20.25 19.70 19.04
CA ASP A 280 -21.35 19.01 18.35
C ASP A 280 -21.01 18.51 16.93
N ASN A 281 -19.91 18.97 16.32
CA ASN A 281 -19.44 18.44 15.05
C ASN A 281 -18.84 17.03 15.25
N PRO A 282 -19.44 15.96 14.68
CA PRO A 282 -19.03 14.58 14.92
C PRO A 282 -17.68 14.23 14.28
N LEU A 283 -17.22 14.99 13.29
CA LEU A 283 -16.01 14.67 12.53
C LEU A 283 -14.81 15.49 12.99
N MET A 284 -13.66 14.82 13.10
CA MET A 284 -12.34 15.41 13.15
C MET A 284 -11.55 14.97 11.91
N ILE A 285 -11.25 15.92 11.04
CA ILE A 285 -10.49 15.67 9.81
C ILE A 285 -9.18 16.45 9.90
N THR A 286 -8.06 15.74 9.81
CA THR A 286 -6.73 16.33 9.86
C THR A 286 -5.70 15.45 9.15
N LYS A 287 -4.44 15.87 9.13
CA LYS A 287 -3.31 15.02 8.73
C LYS A 287 -2.74 14.32 9.95
N ALA A 288 -2.48 13.03 9.82
CA ALA A 288 -1.69 12.29 10.80
C ALA A 288 -0.24 12.82 10.79
N THR A 289 0.44 12.66 11.91
CA THR A 289 1.88 12.98 12.03
C THR A 289 2.78 11.93 11.37
N SER A 290 2.23 10.77 11.04
CA SER A 290 2.92 9.68 10.34
C SER A 290 2.63 9.69 8.84
N LYS A 291 3.66 9.37 8.06
CA LYS A 291 3.54 9.14 6.61
C LYS A 291 3.06 7.72 6.35
N ALA A 292 2.35 7.53 5.23
CA ALA A 292 1.94 6.22 4.78
C ALA A 292 3.17 5.40 4.31
N THR A 293 3.19 4.14 4.72
CA THR A 293 4.12 3.11 4.23
C THR A 293 3.54 2.34 3.03
N VAL A 294 2.23 2.49 2.80
CA VAL A 294 1.48 1.82 1.74
C VAL A 294 1.11 2.82 0.64
N HIS A 295 1.22 2.40 -0.61
CA HIS A 295 0.81 3.10 -1.83
C HIS A 295 1.65 4.34 -2.20
N ARG A 296 1.85 5.33 -1.31
CA ARG A 296 2.64 6.56 -1.60
C ARG A 296 3.09 7.33 -0.34
N PRO A 297 4.21 8.09 -0.38
CA PRO A 297 4.92 8.56 0.83
C PRO A 297 4.38 9.90 1.37
N VAL A 298 3.07 10.03 1.48
CA VAL A 298 2.42 11.26 1.95
C VAL A 298 1.95 11.12 3.40
N PHE A 299 1.73 12.25 4.08
CA PHE A 299 1.07 12.23 5.38
C PHE A 299 -0.34 11.65 5.24
N MET A 300 -0.65 10.68 6.09
CA MET A 300 -1.95 10.02 6.07
C MET A 300 -3.05 11.00 6.44
N ASP A 301 -4.22 10.79 5.85
CA ASP A 301 -5.45 11.45 6.24
C ASP A 301 -6.02 10.75 7.48
N TYR A 302 -6.39 11.57 8.45
CA TYR A 302 -6.98 11.16 9.72
C TYR A 302 -8.45 11.55 9.71
N ILE A 303 -9.34 10.57 9.83
CA ILE A 303 -10.77 10.78 9.97
C ILE A 303 -11.20 10.18 11.31
N GLY A 304 -11.44 11.04 12.29
CA GLY A 304 -11.96 10.67 13.61
C GLY A 304 -13.46 10.91 13.68
N ILE A 305 -14.24 9.89 14.02
CA ILE A 305 -15.67 10.00 14.29
C ILE A 305 -15.87 9.95 15.81
N LYS A 306 -16.22 11.09 16.38
CA LYS A 306 -16.39 11.28 17.82
C LYS A 306 -17.55 10.44 18.35
N GLN A 307 -17.36 9.87 19.52
CA GLN A 307 -18.35 9.11 20.27
C GLN A 307 -18.80 9.94 21.46
N TYR A 308 -20.12 10.00 21.71
CA TYR A 308 -20.72 10.87 22.71
C TYR A 308 -21.47 10.06 23.76
N ASP A 309 -21.49 10.56 24.99
CA ASP A 309 -22.39 10.07 26.03
C ASP A 309 -23.82 10.66 25.88
N VAL A 310 -24.70 10.27 26.81
CA VAL A 310 -26.09 10.75 26.86
C VAL A 310 -26.20 12.26 27.11
N ALA A 311 -25.17 12.89 27.67
CA ALA A 311 -25.12 14.32 27.94
C ALA A 311 -24.54 15.12 26.75
N GLY A 312 -24.07 14.45 25.70
CA GLY A 312 -23.41 15.08 24.55
C GLY A 312 -21.92 15.36 24.76
N THR A 313 -21.31 14.78 25.78
CA THR A 313 -19.86 14.90 26.04
C THR A 313 -19.10 13.86 25.22
N VAL A 314 -17.99 14.25 24.61
CA VAL A 314 -17.13 13.32 23.86
C VAL A 314 -16.42 12.35 24.82
N ILE A 315 -16.66 11.06 24.61
CA ILE A 315 -16.10 9.95 25.40
C ILE A 315 -15.10 9.09 24.63
N GLY A 316 -14.89 9.37 23.35
CA GLY A 316 -14.04 8.56 22.50
C GLY A 316 -14.10 8.95 21.04
N GLU A 317 -13.44 8.15 20.22
CA GLU A 317 -13.48 8.25 18.77
C GLU A 317 -13.28 6.89 18.10
N LYS A 318 -13.86 6.78 16.91
CA LYS A 318 -13.58 5.73 15.94
C LYS A 318 -12.68 6.33 14.86
N ARG A 319 -11.41 5.91 14.84
CA ARG A 319 -10.36 6.55 14.04
C ARG A 319 -10.06 5.73 12.80
N PHE A 320 -10.12 6.38 11.64
CA PHE A 320 -9.68 5.84 10.36
C PHE A 320 -8.42 6.57 9.89
N LEU A 321 -7.46 5.80 9.38
CA LEU A 321 -6.29 6.32 8.68
C LEU A 321 -6.31 5.83 7.24
N GLY A 322 -5.92 6.71 6.32
CA GLY A 322 -5.81 6.33 4.93
C GLY A 322 -5.30 7.45 4.04
N LEU A 323 -5.63 7.35 2.76
CA LEU A 323 -5.22 8.30 1.73
C LEU A 323 -6.42 8.60 0.83
N TYR A 324 -6.68 9.86 0.50
CA TYR A 324 -7.64 10.17 -0.56
C TYR A 324 -7.26 9.49 -1.88
N ALA A 325 -8.21 8.86 -2.56
CA ALA A 325 -7.96 8.21 -3.85
C ALA A 325 -7.74 9.27 -4.95
N SER A 326 -7.19 8.88 -6.11
CA SER A 326 -7.01 9.83 -7.22
C SER A 326 -8.33 10.48 -7.66
N SER A 327 -9.44 9.74 -7.56
CA SER A 327 -10.81 10.22 -7.81
C SER A 327 -11.21 11.43 -6.98
N ALA A 328 -10.70 11.55 -5.75
CA ALA A 328 -10.93 12.69 -4.88
C ALA A 328 -10.27 13.98 -5.38
N TYR A 329 -9.18 13.88 -6.14
CA TYR A 329 -8.47 15.06 -6.68
C TYR A 329 -9.03 15.52 -8.03
N THR A 330 -9.79 14.66 -8.71
CA THR A 330 -10.35 14.94 -10.05
C THR A 330 -11.84 15.27 -10.03
N CYS A 331 -12.49 15.24 -8.86
CA CYS A 331 -13.89 15.61 -8.72
C CYS A 331 -14.09 17.13 -8.64
N GLU A 332 -15.25 17.59 -9.06
CA GLU A 332 -15.63 19.00 -8.93
C GLU A 332 -15.81 19.34 -7.45
N LEU A 333 -15.43 20.56 -7.06
CA LEU A 333 -15.47 20.96 -5.63
C LEU A 333 -16.88 20.92 -5.04
N ASP A 334 -17.90 21.13 -5.88
CA ASP A 334 -19.31 21.05 -5.49
C ASP A 334 -19.78 19.62 -5.21
N ASP A 335 -19.04 18.61 -5.69
CA ASP A 335 -19.33 17.19 -5.46
C ASP A 335 -18.69 16.66 -4.18
N ILE A 336 -17.81 17.43 -3.53
CA ILE A 336 -17.14 17.02 -2.29
C ILE A 336 -17.94 17.54 -1.09
N PRO A 337 -18.58 16.65 -0.30
CA PRO A 337 -19.28 17.07 0.91
C PRO A 337 -18.32 17.72 1.91
N LEU A 338 -18.82 18.62 2.76
CA LEU A 338 -18.10 19.54 3.65
C LEU A 338 -17.34 20.65 2.93
N VAL A 339 -16.80 20.40 1.73
CA VAL A 339 -16.11 21.41 0.91
C VAL A 339 -17.12 22.31 0.23
N ARG A 340 -18.10 21.73 -0.49
CA ARG A 340 -19.19 22.49 -1.13
C ARG A 340 -19.92 23.40 -0.14
N SER A 341 -20.18 22.93 1.07
CA SER A 341 -20.84 23.71 2.14
C SER A 341 -20.02 24.90 2.62
N LYS A 342 -18.69 24.86 2.48
CA LYS A 342 -17.79 25.99 2.82
C LYS A 342 -17.58 26.95 1.65
N ILE A 343 -17.77 26.50 0.41
CA ILE A 343 -17.60 27.30 -0.81
C ILE A 343 -18.90 28.03 -1.18
N LEU A 344 -20.08 27.44 -0.95
CA LEU A 344 -21.38 28.05 -1.23
C LEU A 344 -21.57 29.47 -0.64
N PRO A 345 -21.05 29.80 0.57
CA PRO A 345 -21.07 31.18 1.07
C PRO A 345 -20.14 32.12 0.30
N LEU A 346 -19.00 31.63 -0.20
CA LEU A 346 -17.99 32.43 -0.91
C LEU A 346 -18.42 32.73 -2.35
N SER A 347 -19.08 31.79 -3.03
CA SER A 347 -19.60 31.99 -4.39
C SER A 347 -20.78 32.97 -4.43
N LYS A 348 -21.59 33.05 -3.36
CA LYS A 348 -22.62 34.09 -3.20
C LYS A 348 -22.02 35.49 -3.02
N VAL A 349 -20.87 35.59 -2.36
CA VAL A 349 -20.14 36.86 -2.19
C VAL A 349 -19.49 37.29 -3.51
N GLU A 350 -19.01 36.35 -4.34
CA GLU A 350 -18.54 36.66 -5.69
C GLU A 350 -19.65 37.14 -6.64
N GLY A 351 -20.88 36.65 -6.49
CA GLY A 351 -22.05 37.15 -7.22
C GLY A 351 -22.38 38.62 -6.92
N GLU A 352 -22.03 39.13 -5.73
CA GLU A 352 -22.12 40.55 -5.36
C GLU A 352 -20.87 41.36 -5.77
N LEU A 353 -19.73 40.70 -5.97
CA LEU A 353 -18.46 41.29 -6.40
C LEU A 353 -18.20 41.21 -7.92
N HIS A 354 -19.16 40.72 -8.71
CA HIS A 354 -19.18 40.74 -10.18
C HIS A 354 -19.30 42.15 -10.80
N GLY A 355 -18.69 43.15 -10.15
CA GLY A 355 -18.25 44.41 -10.74
C GLY A 355 -16.80 44.40 -11.23
N PHE A 356 -15.94 43.46 -10.82
CA PHE A 356 -14.54 43.42 -11.29
C PHE A 356 -14.02 41.99 -11.57
N LYS A 357 -13.37 41.86 -12.72
CA LYS A 357 -13.03 40.63 -13.46
C LYS A 357 -11.92 39.76 -12.83
N ASN A 358 -12.00 38.47 -13.21
CA ASN A 358 -10.96 37.43 -13.34
C ASN A 358 -10.49 36.66 -12.08
N PHE A 359 -10.98 35.41 -11.95
CA PHE A 359 -10.36 34.35 -11.14
C PHE A 359 -10.17 33.05 -11.94
N ASP A 360 -9.55 33.14 -13.12
CA ASP A 360 -8.91 31.98 -13.78
C ASP A 360 -7.43 31.94 -13.38
N ARG A 361 -7.10 31.43 -12.18
CA ARG A 361 -5.71 31.10 -11.80
C ARG A 361 -5.59 30.28 -10.51
N MET A 362 -6.17 29.09 -10.48
CA MET A 362 -5.75 28.03 -9.53
C MET A 362 -5.59 26.63 -10.16
N LYS A 363 -5.70 26.49 -11.48
CA LYS A 363 -5.44 25.22 -12.21
C LYS A 363 -3.98 25.01 -12.67
N ALA A 364 -3.04 25.90 -12.32
CA ALA A 364 -1.71 25.90 -12.94
C ALA A 364 -0.51 25.57 -12.02
N ILE A 365 -0.72 25.11 -10.77
CA ILE A 365 0.41 24.86 -9.85
C ILE A 365 0.55 23.38 -9.42
N SER A 366 -0.35 22.47 -9.80
CA SER A 366 -0.23 21.05 -9.44
C SER A 366 0.36 20.14 -10.52
N HIS A 367 0.89 20.70 -11.61
CA HIS A 367 1.59 19.95 -12.67
C HIS A 367 3.01 20.46 -12.84
N GLN A 368 3.78 20.40 -11.76
CA GLN A 368 5.25 20.34 -11.78
C GLN A 368 5.71 20.07 -10.36
N GLU A 369 5.89 18.78 -10.04
CA GLU A 369 7.02 18.19 -9.28
C GLU A 369 6.78 16.70 -9.04
#